data_AF-A0A7J4G088-F1
#
_entry.id   AF-A0A7J4G088-F1
#
_cell.length_a   1.000
_cell.length_b   1.000
_cell.length_c   1.000
_cell.angle_alpha   90.00
_cell.angle_beta   90.00
_cell.angle_gamma   90.00
#
_symmetry.space_group_name_H-M   'P 1'
#
loop_
_entity.id
_entity.type
_entity.pdbx_description
1 polymer ?
#
loop_
_entity_poly.entity_id
_entity_poly.type
_entity_poly.pdbx_seq_one_letter_code
_entity_poly.pdbx_strand_id
1 'polypeptide(L)' 'VMIGCMHFMDSWNFDMDRVCRCVIHYALPDGRLVPFCSYNTIHRAELERKYSVP' A
#
# COMPACT_ATOMS: atom_id res chain seq x y z
N VAL A 1 -22.52 3.41 6.25
CA VAL A 1 -21.16 3.78 6.70
C VAL A 1 -20.28 2.54 6.60
N MET A 2 -19.13 2.61 5.93
CA MET A 2 -18.14 1.51 5.91
C MET A 2 -17.14 1.74 7.04
N ILE A 3 -16.95 0.75 7.92
CA ILE A 3 -15.98 0.78 9.02
C ILE A 3 -15.01 -0.37 8.79
N GLY A 4 -13.77 -0.04 8.44
CA GLY A 4 -12.68 -1.00 8.31
C GLY A 4 -11.72 -0.88 9.48
N CYS A 5 -11.47 -1.98 10.19
CA CYS A 5 -10.43 -2.05 11.21
C CYS A 5 -9.58 -3.29 10.95
N MET A 6 -8.29 -3.07 10.71
CA MET A 6 -7.36 -4.12 10.29
C MET A 6 -5.94 -3.75 10.72
N HIS A 7 -5.14 -4.72 11.15
CA HIS A 7 -3.77 -4.48 11.60
C HIS A 7 -2.85 -4.15 10.42
N PHE A 8 -1.82 -3.34 10.62
CA PHE A 8 -0.81 -3.11 9.59
C PHE A 8 0.05 -4.37 9.38
N MET A 9 0.45 -4.68 8.13
CA MET A 9 1.36 -5.79 7.83
C MET A 9 2.80 -5.28 7.65
N ASP A 10 3.73 -5.92 8.35
CA ASP A 10 5.17 -5.75 8.19
C ASP A 10 5.74 -6.86 7.29
N SER A 11 7.07 -6.88 7.14
CA SER A 11 7.76 -7.85 6.27
C SER A 11 7.68 -9.30 6.75
N TRP A 12 7.40 -9.55 8.04
CA TRP A 12 7.38 -10.88 8.65
C TRP A 12 5.98 -11.51 8.64
N ASN A 13 4.93 -10.72 8.49
CA ASN A 13 3.53 -11.18 8.44
C ASN A 13 2.81 -10.76 7.14
N PHE A 14 3.58 -10.52 6.08
CA PHE A 14 3.03 -10.08 4.80
C PHE A 14 2.26 -11.21 4.10
N ASP A 15 0.97 -10.97 3.85
CA ASP A 15 0.07 -11.93 3.22
C ASP A 15 -0.47 -11.37 1.88
N MET A 16 -0.16 -12.05 0.78
CA MET A 16 -0.58 -11.62 -0.57
C MET A 16 -2.08 -11.77 -0.82
N ASP A 17 -2.73 -12.82 -0.30
CA ASP A 17 -4.17 -13.00 -0.47
C ASP A 17 -4.95 -11.84 0.16
N ARG A 18 -4.44 -11.35 1.28
CA ARG A 18 -4.99 -10.19 1.96
C ARG A 18 -4.72 -8.88 1.22
N VAL A 19 -3.55 -8.74 0.58
CA VAL A 19 -3.25 -7.59 -0.29
C VAL A 19 -4.19 -7.54 -1.49
N CYS A 20 -4.48 -8.68 -2.12
CA CYS A 20 -5.41 -8.77 -3.25
C CYS A 20 -6.86 -8.38 -2.90
N ARG A 21 -7.23 -8.46 -1.61
CA ARG A 21 -8.57 -8.10 -1.09
C ARG A 21 -8.58 -6.78 -0.31
N CYS A 22 -7.49 -6.00 -0.41
CA CYS A 22 -7.39 -4.74 0.33
C CYS A 22 -8.45 -3.74 -0.16
N VAL A 23 -8.92 -2.88 0.74
CA VAL A 23 -9.87 -1.79 0.41
C VAL A 23 -9.22 -0.41 0.48
N ILE A 24 -8.00 -0.31 1.01
CA ILE A 24 -7.26 0.95 1.18
C ILE A 24 -6.08 0.94 0.21
N HIS A 25 -6.05 1.92 -0.70
CA HIS A 25 -5.04 2.02 -1.74
C HIS A 25 -4.50 3.45 -1.84
N TYR A 26 -3.22 3.57 -2.19
CA TYR A 26 -2.63 4.81 -2.66
C TYR A 26 -2.79 4.90 -4.17
N ALA A 27 -3.25 6.06 -4.63
CA ALA A 27 -3.22 6.41 -6.04
C ALA A 27 -1.87 7.04 -6.37
N LEU A 28 -1.18 6.45 -7.34
CA LEU A 28 0.08 6.97 -7.86
C LEU A 28 -0.17 7.91 -9.04
N PRO A 29 0.74 8.87 -9.31
CA PRO A 29 0.63 9.78 -10.45
C PRO A 29 0.62 9.08 -11.82
N ASP A 30 1.10 7.84 -11.90
CA ASP A 30 1.07 7.01 -13.11
C ASP A 30 -0.27 6.29 -13.35
N GLY A 31 -1.27 6.55 -12.50
CA GLY A 31 -2.60 5.95 -12.58
C GLY A 31 -2.71 4.55 -11.96
N ARG A 32 -1.64 4.04 -11.32
CA ARG A 32 -1.70 2.76 -10.60
C ARG A 32 -2.28 2.93 -9.21
N LEU A 33 -3.04 1.93 -8.75
CA LEU A 33 -3.50 1.79 -7.37
C LEU A 33 -2.65 0.76 -6.65
N VAL A 34 -2.00 1.17 -5.56
CA VAL A 34 -1.14 0.28 -4.76
C VAL A 34 -1.78 0.07 -3.38
N PRO A 35 -2.00 -1.18 -2.94
CA PRO A 35 -2.54 -1.46 -1.61
C PRO A 35 -1.69 -0.88 -0.49
N PHE A 36 -2.33 -0.41 0.58
CA PHE A 36 -1.68 0.33 1.67
C PHE A 36 -0.46 -0.37 2.29
N CYS A 37 -0.59 -1.66 2.61
CA CYS A 37 0.50 -2.42 3.23
C CYS A 37 1.63 -2.71 2.23
N SER A 38 1.30 -3.01 0.97
CA SER A 38 2.31 -3.22 -0.08
C SER A 38 3.10 -1.95 -0.35
N TYR A 39 2.43 -0.80 -0.38
CA TYR A 39 3.08 0.49 -0.53
C TYR A 39 4.06 0.75 0.61
N ASN A 40 3.60 0.71 1.86
CA ASN A 40 4.42 1.13 3.00
C ASN A 40 5.56 0.16 3.33
N THR A 41 5.38 -1.13 3.11
CA THR A 41 6.35 -2.16 3.53
C THR A 41 7.36 -2.49 2.43
N ILE A 42 6.96 -2.43 1.16
CA ILE A 42 7.79 -2.90 0.03
C ILE A 42 8.15 -1.75 -0.92
N HIS A 43 7.16 -1.00 -1.40
CA HIS A 43 7.37 -0.08 -2.53
C HIS A 43 7.71 1.36 -2.14
N ARG A 44 7.62 1.71 -0.86
CA ARG A 44 7.72 3.09 -0.37
C ARG A 44 8.97 3.80 -0.85
N ALA A 45 10.14 3.20 -0.62
CA ALA A 45 11.42 3.83 -0.94
C ALA A 45 11.61 4.09 -2.44
N GLU A 46 11.13 3.18 -3.29
CA GLU A 46 11.20 3.32 -4.75
C GLU A 46 10.22 4.38 -5.25
N LEU A 47 8.98 4.34 -4.77
CA LEU A 47 7.91 5.24 -5.20
C LEU A 47 8.13 6.67 -4.71
N GLU A 48 8.61 6.87 -3.48
CA GLU A 48 8.99 8.19 -2.98
C GLU A 48 10.17 8.76 -3.79
N ARG A 49 11.20 7.97 -4.12
CA ARG A 49 12.29 8.46 -4.99
C ARG A 49 11.80 8.88 -6.38
N LYS A 50 10.80 8.19 -6.91
CA LYS A 50 10.28 8.43 -8.27
C LYS A 50 9.31 9.62 -8.33
N TYR A 51 8.48 9.80 -7.31
CA TYR A 51 7.34 10.72 -7.36
C TYR A 51 7.36 11.81 -6.27
N SER A 52 8.31 11.79 -5.33
CA SER A 52 8.44 12.86 -4.34
C SER A 52 8.94 14.13 -5.04
N VAL A 53 8.04 15.09 -5.19
CA VAL A 53 8.37 16.48 -5.55
C VAL A 53 8.68 17.24 -4.25
N PRO A 54 9.74 18.08 -4.20
CA PRO A 54 10.05 18.90 -3.03
C PRO A 54 8.93 19.88 -2.66
#